data_AF-A0A1I0NH40-F1
#
_entry.id   AF-A0A1I0NH40-F1
#
_cell.length_a   1.000
_cell.length_b   1.000
_cell.length_c   1.000
_cell.angle_alpha   90.00
_cell.angle_beta   90.00
_cell.angle_gamma   90.00
#
_symmetry.space_group_name_H-M   'P 1'
#
loop_
_entity.id
_entity.type
_entity.pdbx_description
1 polymer ?
#
loop_
_entity_poly.entity_id
_entity_poly.type
_entity_poly.pdbx_seq_one_letter_code
_entity_poly.pdbx_strand_id
1 'polypeptide(L)'
;MLKGHFGSAGASIEYGAAGCLFPIDELDATILQYRDAQFALDDIDGANVIVIAPTSLATSYFLTQHALTAIPIDSLPTTIQTQIADELDAPLDTFGLIQIGKWNSDSSNHSLTEFTTA
;
A
#
# COMPACT_ATOMS: atom_id res chain seq x y z
N MET A 1 5.13 -15.17 8.14
CA MET A 1 5.98 -14.37 7.22
C MET A 1 5.23 -13.09 6.94
N LEU A 2 5.82 -11.90 7.16
CA LEU A 2 5.23 -10.67 6.64
C LEU A 2 5.21 -10.80 5.11
N LYS A 3 4.09 -11.21 4.54
CA LYS A 3 3.89 -11.11 3.10
C LYS A 3 3.67 -9.64 2.77
N GLY A 4 4.39 -9.15 1.76
CA GLY A 4 4.29 -7.78 1.28
C GLY A 4 5.59 -7.05 1.11
N HIS A 5 5.52 -6.00 0.29
CA HIS A 5 6.70 -5.27 -0.13
C HIS A 5 7.09 -4.16 0.83
N PHE A 6 6.41 -3.96 1.97
CA PHE A 6 6.83 -2.91 2.94
C PHE A 6 8.31 -2.98 3.35
N GLY A 7 8.92 -4.17 3.36
CA GLY A 7 10.35 -4.34 3.63
C GLY A 7 11.25 -4.43 2.39
N SER A 8 10.67 -4.59 1.19
CA SER A 8 11.40 -4.81 -0.08
C SER A 8 10.94 -3.86 -1.19
N ALA A 9 10.21 -2.80 -0.84
CA ALA A 9 9.62 -1.86 -1.78
C ALA A 9 10.73 -1.04 -2.42
N GLY A 10 10.61 -0.76 -3.71
CA GLY A 10 11.56 0.10 -4.40
C GLY A 10 11.45 1.55 -3.97
N ALA A 11 10.26 1.99 -3.56
CA ALA A 11 10.04 3.32 -3.03
C ALA A 11 8.89 3.35 -2.01
N SER A 12 8.90 4.40 -1.18
CA SER A 12 7.83 4.68 -0.23
C SER A 12 7.43 6.14 -0.30
N ILE A 13 6.13 6.42 -0.33
CA ILE A 13 5.59 7.78 -0.27
C ILE A 13 4.91 7.96 1.08
N GLU A 14 5.18 9.09 1.72
CA GLU A 14 4.55 9.43 2.99
C GLU A 14 3.04 9.65 2.81
N TYR A 15 2.24 9.18 3.78
CA TYR A 15 0.78 9.32 3.76
C TYR A 15 0.32 10.77 3.57
N GLY A 16 1.06 11.74 4.12
CA GLY A 16 0.77 13.17 3.95
C GLY A 16 0.94 13.66 2.52
N ALA A 17 1.89 13.10 1.78
CA ALA A 17 2.15 13.39 0.37
C ALA A 17 1.23 12.58 -0.57
N ALA A 18 0.80 11.39 -0.13
CA ALA A 18 -0.12 10.51 -0.85
C ALA A 18 -1.59 10.94 -0.80
N GLY A 19 -1.89 12.18 -0.39
CA GLY A 19 -3.26 12.68 -0.26
C GLY A 19 -4.07 12.62 -1.56
N CYS A 20 -3.40 12.71 -2.71
CA CYS A 20 -4.02 12.61 -4.03
C CYS A 20 -4.60 11.22 -4.36
N LEU A 21 -4.26 10.19 -3.58
CA LEU A 21 -4.80 8.83 -3.72
C LEU A 21 -6.05 8.61 -2.86
N PHE A 22 -6.42 9.56 -2.00
CA PHE A 22 -7.56 9.43 -1.10
C PHE A 22 -8.64 10.48 -1.39
N PRO A 23 -9.93 10.10 -1.35
CA PRO A 23 -10.45 8.75 -1.13
C PRO A 23 -10.32 7.87 -2.39
N ILE A 24 -9.96 6.59 -2.21
CA ILE A 24 -9.71 5.67 -3.33
C ILE A 24 -10.96 5.38 -4.17
N ASP A 25 -12.16 5.48 -3.60
CA ASP A 25 -13.43 5.26 -4.29
C ASP A 25 -13.80 6.39 -5.27
N GLU A 26 -13.16 7.56 -5.15
CA GLU A 26 -13.35 8.70 -6.04
C GLU A 26 -12.27 8.79 -7.13
N LEU A 27 -11.29 7.87 -7.11
CA LEU A 27 -10.23 7.84 -8.11
C LEU A 27 -10.76 7.32 -9.45
N ASP A 28 -10.51 8.08 -10.52
CA ASP A 28 -10.75 7.62 -11.90
C ASP A 28 -9.60 6.71 -12.35
N ALA A 29 -9.47 5.56 -11.68
CA ALA A 29 -8.42 4.56 -11.88
C ALA A 29 -8.91 3.15 -11.54
N THR A 30 -8.15 2.15 -11.99
CA THR A 30 -8.37 0.76 -11.63
C THR A 30 -7.93 0.55 -10.19
N ILE A 31 -8.88 0.19 -9.33
CA ILE A 31 -8.62 -0.09 -7.92
C ILE A 31 -8.78 -1.59 -7.68
N LEU A 32 -7.68 -2.27 -7.38
CA LEU A 32 -7.69 -3.68 -6.99
C LEU A 32 -7.69 -3.76 -5.47
N GLN A 33 -8.66 -4.45 -4.87
CA GLN A 33 -8.75 -4.59 -3.41
C GLN A 33 -8.72 -6.06 -2.97
N TYR A 34 -8.41 -6.28 -1.70
CA TYR A 34 -8.45 -7.57 -1.03
C TYR A 34 -7.67 -8.63 -1.81
N ARG A 35 -8.34 -9.63 -2.39
CA ARG A 35 -7.70 -10.77 -3.04
C ARG A 35 -7.05 -10.39 -4.37
N ASP A 36 -7.66 -9.48 -5.11
CA ASP A 36 -7.14 -9.04 -6.40
C ASP A 36 -5.87 -8.22 -6.21
N ALA A 37 -5.82 -7.39 -5.16
CA ALA A 37 -4.60 -6.70 -4.74
C ALA A 37 -3.49 -7.69 -4.38
N GLN A 38 -3.80 -8.77 -3.66
CA GLN A 38 -2.82 -9.79 -3.31
C GLN A 38 -2.23 -10.46 -4.54
N PHE A 39 -3.07 -10.83 -5.51
CA PHE A 39 -2.59 -11.46 -6.74
C PHE A 39 -1.72 -10.50 -7.56
N ALA A 40 -2.13 -9.24 -7.70
CA ALA A 40 -1.34 -8.25 -8.42
C ALA A 40 0.01 -7.98 -7.76
N LEU A 41 0.06 -7.92 -6.41
CA LEU A 41 1.31 -7.72 -5.67
C LEU A 41 2.19 -8.98 -5.66
N ASP A 42 1.63 -10.19 -5.64
CA ASP A 42 2.40 -11.43 -5.66
C ASP A 42 3.05 -11.70 -7.04
N ASP A 43 2.49 -11.15 -8.12
CA ASP A 43 2.98 -11.30 -9.50
C ASP A 43 4.12 -10.34 -9.86
N ILE A 44 4.33 -9.27 -9.07
CA ILE A 44 5.35 -8.25 -9.33
C ILE A 44 6.48 -8.30 -8.30
N ASP A 45 7.69 -7.92 -8.74
CA ASP A 45 8.81 -7.73 -7.81
C ASP A 45 8.59 -6.49 -6.92
N GLY A 46 8.93 -6.60 -5.64
CA GLY A 46 8.76 -5.51 -4.69
C GLY A 46 9.54 -4.24 -5.04
N ALA A 47 10.67 -4.37 -5.73
CA ALA A 47 11.42 -3.21 -6.22
C ALA A 47 10.63 -2.35 -7.21
N ASN A 48 9.58 -2.90 -7.82
CA ASN A 48 8.69 -2.19 -8.74
C ASN A 48 7.38 -1.74 -8.07
N VAL A 49 7.31 -1.79 -6.74
CA VAL A 49 6.13 -1.38 -5.95
C VAL A 49 6.45 -0.15 -5.12
N ILE A 50 5.53 0.81 -5.15
CA ILE A 50 5.53 1.98 -4.26
C ILE A 50 4.61 1.69 -3.09
N VAL A 51 5.08 1.83 -1.85
CA VAL A 51 4.24 1.66 -0.66
C VAL A 51 3.87 3.00 -0.03
N ILE A 52 2.64 3.12 0.49
CA ILE A 52 2.27 4.29 1.29
C ILE A 52 2.72 4.09 2.74
N ALA A 53 3.64 4.92 3.20
CA ALA A 53 4.21 4.88 4.54
C ALA A 53 3.45 5.82 5.50
N PRO A 54 3.15 5.39 6.73
CA PRO A 54 2.54 6.28 7.72
C PRO A 54 3.50 7.37 8.19
N THR A 55 2.98 8.58 8.40
CA THR A 55 3.73 9.71 9.00
C THR A 55 3.51 9.85 10.50
N SER A 56 2.45 9.23 11.03
CA SER A 56 2.06 9.24 12.44
C SER A 56 1.43 7.92 12.87
N LEU A 57 1.29 7.72 14.17
CA LEU A 57 0.59 6.56 14.73
C LEU A 57 -0.86 6.49 14.21
N ALA A 58 -1.54 7.64 14.08
CA ALA A 58 -2.91 7.70 13.55
C ALA A 58 -2.98 7.19 12.10
N THR A 59 -2.06 7.62 11.24
CA THR A 59 -2.01 7.16 9.84
C THR A 59 -1.54 5.71 9.75
N SER A 60 -0.72 5.24 10.69
CA SER A 60 -0.36 3.82 10.78
C SER A 60 -1.57 2.96 11.10
N TYR A 61 -2.42 3.38 12.04
CA TYR A 61 -3.68 2.70 12.31
C TYR A 61 -4.61 2.73 11.11
N PHE A 62 -4.74 3.88 10.44
CA PHE A 62 -5.53 4.02 9.23
C PHE A 62 -5.06 3.03 8.16
N LEU A 63 -3.78 3.01 7.81
CA LEU A 63 -3.22 2.10 6.81
C LEU A 63 -3.32 0.62 7.22
N THR A 64 -3.29 0.32 8.52
CA THR A 64 -3.46 -1.07 9.00
C THR A 64 -4.92 -1.52 8.92
N GLN A 65 -5.88 -0.61 9.12
CA GLN A 65 -7.32 -0.89 9.00
C GLN A 65 -7.82 -0.80 7.56
N HIS A 66 -7.08 -0.10 6.70
CA HIS A 66 -7.40 0.04 5.29
C HIS A 66 -7.30 -1.32 4.58
N ALA A 67 -8.26 -1.61 3.71
CA ALA A 67 -8.21 -2.80 2.88
C ALA A 67 -6.92 -2.80 2.04
N LEU A 68 -6.25 -3.95 1.95
CA LEU A 68 -5.10 -4.07 1.04
C LEU A 68 -5.56 -3.69 -0.37
N THR A 69 -4.94 -2.64 -0.90
CA THR A 69 -5.30 -2.06 -2.20
C THR A 69 -4.05 -1.95 -3.05
N ALA A 70 -4.15 -2.35 -4.31
CA ALA A 70 -3.14 -2.17 -5.32
C ALA A 70 -3.72 -1.31 -6.46
N ILE A 71 -3.01 -0.26 -6.83
CA ILE A 71 -3.42 0.67 -7.89
C ILE A 71 -2.35 0.62 -8.99
N PRO A 72 -2.70 0.19 -10.21
CA PRO A 72 -1.80 0.28 -11.35
C PRO A 72 -1.50 1.72 -11.69
N ILE A 73 -0.21 2.05 -11.83
CA ILE A 73 0.23 3.42 -12.10
C ILE A 73 -0.25 3.90 -13.47
N ASP A 74 -0.25 3.01 -14.46
CA ASP A 74 -0.72 3.30 -15.82
C ASP A 74 -2.22 3.65 -15.87
N SER A 75 -2.99 3.18 -14.88
CA SER A 75 -4.42 3.46 -14.77
C SER A 75 -4.71 4.79 -14.05
N LEU A 76 -3.72 5.43 -13.44
CA LEU A 76 -3.93 6.69 -12.73
C LEU A 76 -4.09 7.87 -13.72
N PRO A 77 -4.89 8.88 -13.40
CA PRO A 77 -4.89 10.15 -14.13
C PRO A 77 -3.50 10.77 -14.17
N THR A 78 -3.12 11.38 -15.31
CA THR A 78 -1.79 12.01 -15.49
C THR A 78 -1.48 13.06 -14.43
N THR A 79 -2.50 13.77 -13.93
CA THR A 79 -2.36 14.75 -12.85
C THR A 79 -1.92 14.10 -11.53
N ILE A 80 -2.40 12.89 -11.24
CA ILE A 80 -2.02 12.13 -10.04
C ILE A 80 -0.64 11.50 -10.25
N GLN A 81 -0.38 10.94 -11.43
CA GLN A 81 0.95 10.43 -11.78
C GLN A 81 2.04 11.50 -11.61
N THR A 82 1.78 12.73 -12.07
CA THR A 82 2.75 13.83 -11.93
C THR A 82 3.02 14.16 -10.47
N GLN A 83 1.97 14.29 -9.64
CA GLN A 83 2.13 14.55 -8.20
C GLN A 83 2.91 13.44 -7.49
N ILE A 84 2.68 12.20 -7.86
CA ILE A 84 3.40 11.05 -7.28
C ILE A 84 4.86 11.05 -7.73
N ALA A 85 5.13 11.38 -8.99
CA ALA A 85 6.49 11.49 -9.51
C ALA A 85 7.30 12.59 -8.82
N ASP A 86 6.68 13.72 -8.44
CA ASP A 86 7.34 14.79 -7.68
C ASP A 86 7.79 14.36 -6.27
N GLU A 87 7.16 13.33 -5.70
CA GLU A 87 7.47 12.78 -4.37
C GLU A 87 8.47 11.62 -4.42
N LEU A 88 8.90 11.22 -5.61
CA LEU A 88 9.82 10.10 -5.82
C LEU A 88 11.18 10.60 -6.31
N ASP A 89 12.26 10.07 -5.72
CA ASP A 89 13.62 10.27 -6.21
C ASP A 89 13.93 9.46 -7.49
N ALA A 90 13.04 8.53 -7.86
CA ALA A 90 13.18 7.62 -8.99
C ALA A 90 12.07 7.82 -10.03
N PRO A 91 12.32 7.53 -11.32
CA PRO A 91 11.31 7.68 -12.37
C PRO A 91 10.09 6.80 -12.08
N LEU A 92 8.90 7.39 -12.16
CA LEU A 92 7.64 6.72 -11.89
C LEU A 92 7.43 5.47 -12.79
N ASP A 93 7.93 5.52 -14.04
CA ASP A 93 7.83 4.42 -15.01
C ASP A 93 8.61 3.14 -14.60
N THR A 94 9.45 3.23 -13.56
CA THR A 94 10.16 2.07 -12.99
C THR A 94 9.20 1.20 -12.15
N PHE A 95 8.10 1.79 -11.70
CA PHE A 95 7.15 1.14 -10.82
C PHE A 95 5.91 0.71 -11.61
N GLY A 96 5.31 -0.41 -11.22
CA GLY A 96 4.06 -0.90 -11.82
C GLY A 96 2.84 -0.64 -10.95
N LEU A 97 2.98 -0.76 -9.63
CA LEU A 97 1.87 -0.72 -8.68
C LEU A 97 2.15 0.21 -7.50
N ILE A 98 1.08 0.82 -7.00
CA ILE A 98 1.05 1.48 -5.70
C ILE A 98 0.28 0.61 -4.72
N GLN A 99 0.91 0.28 -3.59
CA GLN A 99 0.31 -0.47 -2.51
C GLN A 99 -0.16 0.47 -1.40
N ILE A 100 -1.46 0.40 -1.10
CA ILE A 100 -2.08 1.07 0.06
C ILE A 100 -2.52 0.01 1.06
N GLY A 101 -2.16 0.28 2.33
CA GLY A 101 -2.48 -0.59 3.44
C GLY A 101 -1.61 -1.84 3.49
N LYS A 102 -1.77 -2.60 4.58
CA LYS A 102 -0.93 -3.76 4.86
C LYS A 102 -1.56 -5.04 4.33
N TRP A 103 -0.71 -5.94 3.84
CA TRP A 103 -1.16 -7.31 3.61
C TRP A 103 -1.68 -7.83 4.96
N ASN A 104 -2.89 -8.36 4.97
CA ASN A 104 -3.34 -9.16 6.10
C ASN A 104 -2.45 -10.39 6.16
N SER A 105 -1.29 -10.28 6.81
CA SER A 105 -0.73 -11.43 7.47
C SER A 105 -1.80 -11.89 8.44
N ASP A 106 -2.19 -13.16 8.40
CA ASP A 106 -2.92 -13.78 9.49
C ASP A 106 -2.13 -13.48 10.78
N SER A 107 -2.47 -12.40 11.46
CA SER A 107 -2.08 -12.25 12.85
C SER A 107 -2.80 -13.40 13.50
N SER A 108 -2.05 -14.37 14.01
CA SER A 108 -2.63 -15.42 14.83
C SER A 108 -3.53 -14.71 15.84
N ASN A 109 -4.84 -14.96 15.76
CA ASN A 109 -5.77 -14.45 16.76
C ASN A 109 -5.34 -15.10 18.07
N HIS A 110 -4.57 -14.37 18.87
CA HIS A 110 -4.18 -14.82 20.19
C HIS A 110 -5.42 -14.69 21.06
N SER A 111 -5.96 -15.84 21.46
CA SER A 111 -7.12 -15.85 22.34
C SER A 111 -6.69 -15.33 23.72
N LEU A 112 -7.50 -14.50 24.38
CA LEU A 112 -7.23 -13.98 25.73
C LEU A 112 -6.94 -15.09 26.76
N THR A 113 -7.39 -16.32 26.49
CA THR A 113 -7.10 -17.51 27.28
C THR A 113 -5.63 -17.92 27.29
N GLU A 114 -4.83 -17.49 26.30
CA GLU A 114 -3.39 -17.77 26.22
C GLU A 114 -2.57 -16.99 27.27
N PHE A 115 -3.14 -15.94 27.87
CA PHE A 115 -2.49 -15.13 28.89
C PHE A 115 -2.86 -15.52 30.33
N THR A 116 -3.58 -16.63 30.53
CA THR A 116 -4.03 -17.10 31.87
C THR A 116 -3.10 -18.18 32.45
N THR A 117 -1.80 -17.91 32.49
CA THR A 117 -0.88 -18.73 33.28
C THR A 117 0.05 -17.82 34.07
N ALA A 118 -0.42 -17.43 35.25
CA ALA A 118 0.37 -16.89 36.35
C ALA A 118 0.03 -17.69 37.61
#